data_AF-A0A962NFG6-F1
#
_entry.id   AF-A0A962NFG6-F1
#
_cell.length_a   1.000
_cell.length_b   1.000
_cell.length_c   1.000
_cell.angle_alpha   90.00
_cell.angle_beta   90.00
_cell.angle_gamma   90.00
#
_symmetry.space_group_name_H-M   'P 1'
#
loop_
_entity.id
_entity.type
_entity.pdbx_description
1 polymer ?
#
loop_
_entity_poly.entity_id
_entity_poly.type
_entity_poly.pdbx_seq_one_letter_code
_entity_poly.pdbx_strand_id
1 'polypeptide(L)'
;MNITRLLFILASLLVLALFLRLWFGSGSLPSIWELKAHIAQQQQQNEEQLDRNRQLESDVSEINRDTEAIEDHARSELGMVKRDETFYQVILRSEQRPSSVVILPEQAGKQPHVE
;
A
#
# COMPACT_ATOMS: atom_id res chain seq x y z
N MET A 1 -1.17 -18.86 77.37
CA MET A 1 -0.34 -18.65 76.15
C MET A 1 0.26 -17.26 76.24
N ASN A 2 1.58 -17.17 76.19
CA ASN A 2 2.32 -15.96 76.59
C ASN A 2 2.08 -14.86 75.56
N ILE A 3 1.65 -13.66 76.00
CA ILE A 3 1.37 -12.50 75.13
C ILE A 3 2.53 -12.20 74.17
N THR A 4 3.76 -12.37 74.63
CA THR A 4 4.97 -12.22 73.81
C THR A 4 5.01 -13.18 72.62
N ARG A 5 4.61 -14.44 72.81
CA ARG A 5 4.52 -15.41 71.70
C ARG A 5 3.46 -15.01 70.67
N LEU A 6 2.33 -14.47 71.13
CA LEU A 6 1.26 -14.01 70.24
C LEU A 6 1.70 -12.81 69.39
N LEU A 7 2.43 -11.87 70.00
CA LEU A 7 3.03 -10.72 69.30
C LEU A 7 4.04 -11.14 68.23
N PHE A 8 4.92 -12.09 68.54
CA PHE A 8 5.89 -12.61 67.56
C PHE A 8 5.21 -13.34 66.39
N ILE A 9 4.15 -14.10 66.65
CA ILE A 9 3.38 -14.77 65.59
C ILE A 9 2.72 -13.73 64.68
N LEU A 10 2.08 -12.70 65.25
CA LEU A 10 1.44 -11.65 64.47
C LEU A 10 2.45 -10.86 63.63
N ALA A 11 3.59 -10.50 64.22
CA ALA A 11 4.66 -9.79 63.51
C ALA A 11 5.23 -10.65 62.37
N SER A 12 5.47 -11.94 62.61
CA SER A 12 5.95 -12.88 61.59
C SER A 12 4.96 -13.03 60.44
N LEU A 13 3.66 -13.10 60.73
CA LEU A 13 2.60 -13.23 59.73
C LEU A 13 2.48 -11.96 58.88
N LEU A 14 2.64 -10.79 59.50
CA LEU A 14 2.63 -9.50 58.80
C LEU A 14 3.85 -9.34 57.88
N VAL A 15 5.02 -9.75 58.35
CA VAL A 15 6.25 -9.78 57.53
C VAL A 15 6.09 -10.74 56.36
N LEU A 16 5.57 -11.95 56.59
CA LEU A 16 5.35 -12.94 55.53
C LEU A 16 4.36 -12.44 54.46
N ALA A 17 3.27 -11.81 54.88
CA ALA A 17 2.32 -11.18 53.97
C ALA A 17 2.98 -10.09 53.10
N LEU A 18 3.88 -9.30 53.69
CA LEU A 18 4.61 -8.25 52.96
C LEU A 18 5.61 -8.85 51.97
N PHE A 19 6.33 -9.91 52.34
CA PHE A 19 7.22 -10.66 51.44
C PHE A 19 6.46 -11.21 50.23
N LEU A 20 5.30 -11.83 50.46
CA LEU A 20 4.44 -12.32 49.38
C LEU A 20 3.93 -11.17 48.51
N ARG A 21 3.48 -10.06 49.11
CA ARG A 21 3.02 -8.88 48.36
C ARG A 21 4.14 -8.24 47.53
N LEU A 22 5.39 -8.28 47.98
CA LEU A 22 6.52 -7.73 47.24
C LEU A 22 6.92 -8.65 46.07
N TRP A 23 6.86 -9.96 46.28
CA TRP A 23 7.18 -10.97 45.26
C TRP A 23 6.06 -11.20 44.23
N PHE A 24 4.81 -10.88 44.54
CA PHE A 24 3.64 -11.04 43.65
C PHE A 24 2.91 -9.72 43.36
N GLY A 25 3.45 -8.58 43.82
CA GLY A 25 2.85 -7.26 43.61
C GLY A 25 3.01 -6.74 42.19
N SER A 26 2.42 -5.59 41.90
CA SER A 26 2.34 -4.92 40.59
C SER A 26 3.69 -4.52 39.94
N GLY A 27 4.82 -4.96 40.48
CA GLY A 27 6.17 -4.86 39.91
C GLY A 27 6.98 -6.15 40.05
N SER A 28 6.31 -7.28 40.26
CA SER A 28 6.94 -8.58 40.48
C SER A 28 7.52 -9.19 39.20
N LEU A 29 8.53 -10.05 39.37
CA LEU A 29 9.22 -10.79 38.31
C LEU A 29 8.31 -11.27 37.16
N PRO A 30 7.10 -11.83 37.38
CA PRO A 30 6.22 -12.30 36.30
C PRO A 30 5.89 -11.25 35.25
N SER A 31 5.67 -9.99 35.65
CA SER A 31 5.39 -8.90 34.69
C SER A 31 6.60 -8.55 33.83
N ILE A 32 7.82 -8.77 34.34
CA ILE A 32 9.04 -8.59 33.54
C ILE A 32 9.16 -9.70 32.50
N TRP A 33 8.74 -10.93 32.81
CA TRP A 33 8.75 -12.05 31.86
C TRP A 33 7.70 -11.86 30.75
N GLU A 34 6.48 -11.44 31.07
CA GLU A 34 5.48 -11.09 30.05
C GLU A 34 5.91 -9.91 29.21
N LEU A 35 6.43 -8.83 29.82
CA LEU A 35 6.87 -7.66 29.06
C LEU A 35 8.05 -7.99 28.14
N LYS A 36 8.95 -8.87 28.56
CA LYS A 36 10.07 -9.35 27.73
C LYS A 36 9.59 -10.24 26.57
N ALA A 37 8.53 -11.02 26.78
CA ALA A 37 7.90 -11.81 25.71
C ALA A 37 7.21 -10.92 24.67
N HIS A 38 6.49 -9.87 25.12
CA HIS A 38 5.87 -8.90 24.22
C HIS A 38 6.91 -8.12 23.40
N ILE A 39 8.02 -7.71 24.02
CA ILE A 39 9.13 -7.04 23.31
C ILE A 39 9.72 -7.97 22.25
N ALA A 40 9.97 -9.25 22.58
CA ALA A 40 10.53 -10.22 21.64
C ALA A 40 9.62 -10.46 20.42
N GLN A 41 8.31 -10.60 20.65
CA GLN A 41 7.33 -10.77 19.58
C GLN A 41 7.27 -9.54 18.65
N GLN A 42 7.29 -8.34 19.23
CA GLN A 42 7.21 -7.10 18.48
C GLN A 42 8.51 -6.79 17.73
N GLN A 43 9.66 -7.22 18.26
CA GLN A 43 10.95 -7.15 17.57
C GLN A 43 10.93 -7.99 16.29
N GLN A 44 10.43 -9.24 16.37
CA GLN A 44 10.32 -10.15 15.23
C GLN A 44 9.40 -9.58 14.13
N GLN A 45 8.27 -8.99 14.53
CA GLN A 45 7.36 -8.35 13.57
C GLN A 45 7.98 -7.13 12.89
N ASN A 46 8.75 -6.33 13.65
CA ASN A 46 9.47 -5.19 13.09
C ASN A 46 10.57 -5.61 12.12
N GLU A 47 11.32 -6.67 12.41
CA GLU A 47 12.34 -7.20 11.50
C GLU A 47 11.72 -7.65 10.17
N GLU A 48 10.61 -8.38 10.22
CA GLU A 48 9.89 -8.81 9.01
C GLU A 48 9.35 -7.62 8.20
N GLN A 49 8.88 -6.57 8.87
CA GLN A 49 8.45 -5.33 8.21
C GLN A 49 9.62 -4.55 7.61
N LEU A 50 10.77 -4.50 8.29
CA LEU A 50 11.98 -3.85 7.80
C LEU A 50 12.54 -4.54 6.55
N ASP A 51 12.50 -5.87 6.50
CA ASP A 51 12.93 -6.62 5.32
C ASP A 51 12.04 -6.33 4.10
N ARG A 52 10.71 -6.33 4.29
CA ARG A 52 9.77 -5.92 3.24
C ARG A 52 9.97 -4.48 2.81
N ASN A 53 10.20 -3.58 3.76
CA ASN A 53 10.40 -2.17 3.45
C ASN A 53 11.68 -1.96 2.62
N ARG A 54 12.78 -2.64 2.97
CA ARG A 54 14.03 -2.62 2.18
C ARG A 54 13.84 -3.14 0.76
N GLN A 55 13.05 -4.20 0.58
CA GLN A 55 12.76 -4.73 -0.75
C GLN A 55 11.94 -3.74 -1.57
N LEU A 56 10.85 -3.21 -0.99
CA LEU A 56 10.01 -2.22 -1.64
C LEU A 56 10.76 -0.92 -1.95
N GLU A 57 11.68 -0.49 -1.08
CA GLU A 57 12.51 0.69 -1.31
C GLU A 57 13.49 0.46 -2.47
N SER A 58 14.04 -0.74 -2.61
CA SER A 58 14.85 -1.12 -3.76
C SER A 58 14.03 -1.06 -5.05
N ASP A 59 12.85 -1.70 -5.06
CA ASP A 59 11.95 -1.74 -6.22
C ASP A 59 11.50 -0.32 -6.62
N VAL A 60 11.16 0.52 -5.63
CA VAL A 60 10.79 1.93 -5.86
C VAL A 60 11.99 2.74 -6.34
N SER A 61 13.20 2.47 -5.87
CA SER A 61 14.41 3.16 -6.35
C SER A 61 14.77 2.76 -7.79
N GLU A 62 14.46 1.53 -8.20
CA GLU A 62 14.60 1.05 -9.57
C GLU A 62 13.58 1.76 -10.49
N ILE A 63 12.31 1.80 -10.07
CA ILE A 63 11.24 2.50 -10.82
C ILE A 63 11.48 4.01 -10.91
N ASN A 64 11.98 4.65 -9.85
CA ASN A 64 12.24 6.10 -9.86
C ASN A 64 13.49 6.49 -10.66
N ARG A 65 14.43 5.57 -10.90
CA ARG A 65 15.62 5.85 -11.73
C ARG A 65 15.27 5.87 -13.22
N ASP A 66 14.27 5.10 -13.64
CA ASP A 66 13.71 5.20 -14.97
C ASP A 66 12.73 6.37 -15.06
N THR A 67 13.31 7.57 -15.25
CA THR A 67 12.58 8.82 -15.53
C THR A 67 11.59 8.66 -16.69
N GLU A 68 11.83 7.70 -17.59
CA GLU A 68 10.98 7.29 -18.70
C GLU A 68 9.60 6.78 -18.23
N ALA A 69 9.52 6.00 -17.15
CA ALA A 69 8.24 5.49 -16.64
C ALA A 69 7.32 6.60 -16.10
N ILE A 70 7.92 7.63 -15.48
CA ILE A 70 7.20 8.81 -15.00
C ILE A 70 6.78 9.70 -16.18
N GLU A 71 7.64 9.83 -17.19
CA GLU A 71 7.38 10.61 -18.40
C GLU A 71 6.25 9.98 -19.24
N ASP A 72 6.23 8.66 -19.37
CA ASP A 72 5.16 7.92 -20.04
C ASP A 72 3.83 8.08 -19.32
N HIS A 73 3.80 7.96 -17.99
CA HIS A 73 2.56 8.16 -17.21
C HIS A 73 2.05 9.61 -17.33
N ALA A 74 2.94 10.61 -17.28
CA ALA A 74 2.58 12.00 -17.45
C ALA A 74 2.03 12.32 -18.86
N ARG A 75 2.54 11.65 -19.90
CA ARG A 75 2.08 11.80 -21.29
C ARG A 75 0.79 11.03 -21.57
N SER A 76 0.67 9.79 -21.07
CA SER A 76 -0.47 8.91 -21.35
C SER A 76 -1.72 9.30 -20.58
N GLU A 77 -1.58 9.63 -19.29
CA GLU A 77 -2.73 9.90 -18.41
C GLU A 77 -3.06 11.39 -18.33
N LEU A 78 -2.03 12.24 -18.32
CA LEU A 78 -2.19 13.67 -18.02
C LEU A 78 -1.99 14.54 -19.25
N GLY A 79 -1.58 13.96 -20.39
CA GLY A 79 -1.32 14.70 -21.64
C GLY A 79 -0.28 15.80 -21.47
N MET A 80 0.59 15.69 -20.48
CA MET A 80 1.56 16.72 -20.16
C MET A 80 2.69 16.72 -21.19
N VAL A 81 3.09 17.93 -21.58
CA VAL A 81 4.12 18.19 -22.60
C VAL A 81 5.18 19.10 -21.95
N LYS A 82 6.47 18.80 -22.10
CA LYS A 82 7.55 19.64 -21.54
C LYS A 82 7.52 21.05 -22.13
N ARG A 83 7.96 22.04 -21.34
CA ARG A 83 8.28 23.38 -21.84
C ARG A 83 9.47 23.19 -22.80
N ASP A 84 9.27 23.53 -24.07
CA ASP A 84 10.23 23.43 -25.19
C ASP A 84 10.28 22.11 -26.00
N GLU A 85 9.26 21.24 -25.93
CA GLU A 85 9.15 20.08 -26.85
C GLU A 85 8.08 20.26 -27.96
N THR A 86 8.31 19.69 -29.14
CA THR A 86 7.35 19.67 -30.26
C THR A 86 6.66 18.32 -30.33
N PHE A 87 5.37 18.29 -29.99
CA PHE A 87 4.56 17.06 -29.96
C PHE A 87 3.86 16.79 -31.29
N TYR A 88 3.99 15.58 -31.83
CA TYR A 88 3.33 15.14 -33.05
C TYR A 88 2.34 14.00 -32.75
N GLN A 89 1.06 14.20 -33.05
CA GLN A 89 0.05 13.15 -32.95
C GLN A 89 -0.30 12.62 -34.35
N VAL A 90 0.01 11.36 -34.61
CA VAL A 90 -0.31 10.70 -35.89
C VAL A 90 -1.74 10.18 -35.82
N ILE A 91 -2.67 10.87 -36.49
CA ILE A 91 -4.03 10.36 -36.68
C ILE A 91 -4.06 9.58 -37.99
N LEU A 92 -4.09 8.25 -37.89
CA LEU A 92 -4.34 7.40 -39.05
C LEU A 92 -5.78 7.63 -39.50
N ARG A 93 -5.96 8.30 -40.65
CA ARG A 93 -7.26 8.40 -41.32
C ARG A 93 -7.67 6.99 -41.71
N SER A 94 -8.57 6.38 -40.94
CA SER A 94 -9.21 5.14 -41.36
C SER A 94 -9.92 5.41 -42.69
N GLU A 95 -9.37 4.81 -43.74
CA GLU A 95 -9.94 4.57 -45.07
C GLU A 95 -11.29 5.26 -45.32
N GLN A 96 -11.26 6.51 -45.79
CA GLN A 96 -12.37 7.05 -46.57
C GLN A 96 -12.48 6.19 -47.83
N ARG A 97 -13.38 5.21 -47.84
CA ARG A 97 -13.82 4.57 -49.10
C ARG A 97 -14.43 5.68 -49.97
N PRO A 98 -13.85 6.02 -51.14
CA PRO A 98 -14.46 6.99 -52.03
C PRO A 98 -15.67 6.33 -52.69
N SER A 99 -16.87 6.64 -52.20
CA SER A 99 -18.09 6.43 -53.00
C SER A 99 -18.19 7.56 -54.03
N SER A 100 -17.23 7.56 -54.96
CA SER A 100 -17.31 8.30 -56.22
C SER A 100 -17.61 7.29 -57.31
N VAL A 101 -18.86 6.84 -57.37
CA VAL A 101 -19.44 6.32 -58.60
C VAL A 101 -20.47 7.36 -59.03
N VAL A 102 -19.95 8.48 -59.56
CA VAL A 102 -20.73 9.33 -60.45
C VAL A 102 -20.77 8.58 -61.78
N ILE A 103 -21.86 7.88 -62.05
CA ILE A 103 -22.20 7.43 -63.41
C ILE A 103 -23.42 8.23 -63.84
N LEU A 104 -23.20 9.16 -64.77
CA LEU A 104 -24.12 9.50 -65.86
C LEU A 104 -23.26 10.24 -66.92
N PRO A 105 -23.53 10.13 -68.24
CA PRO A 105 -24.77 9.67 -68.86
C PRO A 105 -24.58 8.62 -69.99
N GLU A 106 -25.51 7.66 -70.09
CA GLU A 106 -25.79 6.99 -71.37
C GLU A 106 -27.15 7.52 -71.87
N GLN A 107 -27.09 8.37 -72.89
CA GLN A 107 -28.23 8.90 -73.60
C GLN A 107 -28.70 7.89 -74.65
N ALA A 108 -30.00 7.55 -74.64
CA ALA A 108 -30.92 7.60 -75.79
C ALA A 108 -31.89 6.40 -75.84
N GLY A 109 -33.20 6.67 -75.75
CA GLY A 109 -34.20 5.73 -76.26
C GLY A 109 -35.62 5.79 -75.68
N LYS A 110 -36.36 6.87 -75.98
CA LYS A 110 -37.83 6.89 -76.23
C LYS A 110 -38.83 6.75 -75.05
N GLN A 111 -39.49 7.86 -74.73
CA GLN A 111 -40.82 7.99 -74.08
C GLN A 111 -41.95 7.38 -74.96
N PRO A 112 -43.26 7.33 -74.57
CA PRO A 112 -43.95 7.42 -73.26
C PRO A 112 -45.04 6.33 -73.03
N HIS A 113 -45.56 6.16 -71.81
CA HIS A 113 -46.92 5.61 -71.55
C HIS A 113 -47.30 5.89 -70.07
N VAL A 114 -48.08 6.93 -69.75
CA VAL A 114 -49.53 6.94 -69.44
C VAL A 114 -50.03 5.72 -68.65
N GLU A 115 -50.33 5.92 -67.36
CA GLU A 115 -51.68 5.78 -66.78
C GLU A 115 -51.77 6.66 -65.51
#